data_AF-A0A821W4K3-F1
#
_entry.id   AF-A0A821W4K3-F1
#
_cell.length_a   1.000
_cell.length_b   1.000
_cell.length_c   1.000
_cell.angle_alpha   90.00
_cell.angle_beta   90.00
_cell.angle_gamma   90.00
#
_symmetry.space_group_name_H-M   'P 1'
#
loop_
_entity.id
_entity.type
_entity.pdbx_description
1 polymer ?
#
loop_
_entity_poly.entity_id
_entity_poly.type
_entity_poly.pdbx_seq_one_letter_code
_entity_poly.pdbx_strand_id
1 'polypeptide(L)'
;MGGIAINYKGEAIINKGSGDQAIPGLHAAGEAVSNCHGANRLGANSILDVDLGFGKAIGINIGCIATPGDKQPELKHNICDASIDNLEKVKALKGSVFPHDLRLNMRTTMQNKCGVFREAKLLDEAQEEIQKWYAAFKDLKITDQKKNFNTDLIESLELQNMLRAAVQMPLVVIPELQEDLATADKKLDLTNVDFSDVKEIPLPFLYSCARNRTESRGAHFRDDFPKREDEMDYSKPTEGQTAKPIEKHWRKHSISNLDLATGKVTISYRPVIDKTLDDEVQTIPPVPRVY
;
A
#
# COMPACT_ATOMS: atom_id res chain seq x y z
N MET A 1 8.39 -5.05 -4.73
CA MET A 1 8.28 -4.69 -3.29
C MET A 1 7.41 -3.45 -3.20
N GLY A 2 6.89 -3.14 -2.01
CA GLY A 2 6.01 -1.99 -1.76
C GLY A 2 6.68 -0.94 -0.87
N GLY A 3 5.92 0.09 -0.50
CA GLY A 3 6.36 1.20 0.33
C GLY A 3 5.68 2.51 -0.08
N ILE A 4 6.03 3.59 0.59
CA ILE A 4 5.71 4.97 0.20
C ILE A 4 6.35 5.23 -1.15
N ALA A 5 5.57 5.74 -2.10
CA ALA A 5 6.09 6.18 -3.38
C ALA A 5 6.90 7.49 -3.16
N ILE A 6 8.12 7.53 -3.69
CA ILE A 6 9.00 8.71 -3.65
C ILE A 6 9.53 9.05 -5.05
N ASN A 7 9.96 10.30 -5.27
CA ASN A 7 10.80 10.64 -6.42
C ASN A 7 12.29 10.36 -6.14
N TYR A 8 13.16 10.64 -7.12
CA TYR A 8 14.61 10.43 -6.98
C TYR A 8 15.28 11.33 -5.93
N LYS A 9 14.60 12.39 -5.46
CA LYS A 9 15.06 13.29 -4.40
C LYS A 9 14.60 12.86 -3.00
N GLY A 10 13.81 11.78 -2.90
CA GLY A 10 13.22 11.29 -1.66
C GLY A 10 11.95 12.02 -1.20
N GLU A 11 11.38 12.90 -2.02
CA GLU A 11 10.08 13.54 -1.74
C GLU A 11 8.96 12.52 -1.98
N ALA A 12 8.02 12.40 -1.03
CA ALA A 12 6.85 11.56 -1.17
C ALA A 12 5.92 12.10 -2.27
N ILE A 13 5.26 11.22 -3.02
CA ILE A 13 4.52 11.55 -4.24
C ILE A 13 3.09 11.00 -4.21
N ILE A 14 2.15 11.79 -4.69
CA ILE A 14 0.75 11.38 -4.95
C ILE A 14 0.52 11.44 -6.47
N ASN A 15 -0.06 10.38 -7.01
CA ASN A 15 -0.59 10.40 -8.36
C ASN A 15 -2.05 10.90 -8.34
N LYS A 16 -2.34 11.98 -9.08
CA LYS A 16 -3.68 12.58 -9.18
C LYS A 16 -4.35 12.33 -10.54
N GLY A 17 -3.97 11.26 -11.24
CA GLY A 17 -4.47 10.93 -12.59
C GLY A 17 -3.90 11.81 -13.71
N SER A 18 -3.72 13.11 -13.46
CA SER A 18 -3.07 14.07 -14.38
C SER A 18 -1.53 14.01 -14.35
N GLY A 19 -0.95 13.22 -13.46
CA GLY A 19 0.48 13.10 -13.27
C GLY A 19 0.87 12.98 -11.79
N ASP A 20 2.15 13.18 -11.55
CA ASP A 20 2.81 12.89 -10.29
C ASP A 20 3.21 14.17 -9.56
N GLN A 21 2.65 14.37 -8.36
CA GLN A 21 2.86 15.57 -7.55
C GLN A 21 3.60 15.21 -6.25
N ALA A 22 4.72 15.89 -5.98
CA ALA A 22 5.40 15.80 -4.69
C ALA A 22 4.54 16.41 -3.58
N ILE A 23 4.55 15.79 -2.40
CA ILE A 23 3.91 16.29 -1.17
C ILE A 23 4.89 17.27 -0.50
N PRO A 24 4.57 18.58 -0.41
CA PRO A 24 5.46 19.53 0.24
C PRO A 24 5.73 19.16 1.70
N GLY A 25 7.01 19.08 2.07
CA GLY A 25 7.44 18.79 3.45
C GLY A 25 7.40 17.33 3.88
N LEU A 26 7.00 16.38 3.02
CA LEU A 26 7.04 14.95 3.34
C LEU A 26 8.10 14.21 2.50
N HIS A 27 9.06 13.61 3.18
CA HIS A 27 10.12 12.79 2.59
C HIS A 27 10.10 11.39 3.22
N ALA A 28 10.60 10.38 2.50
CA ALA A 28 10.74 9.02 2.99
C ALA A 28 11.98 8.34 2.40
N ALA A 29 12.58 7.40 3.14
CA ALA A 29 13.79 6.67 2.76
C ALA A 29 13.80 5.23 3.28
N GLY A 30 14.69 4.40 2.74
CA GLY A 30 14.93 3.03 3.17
C GLY A 30 13.81 2.05 2.83
N GLU A 31 13.68 0.96 3.59
CA GLU A 31 12.71 -0.11 3.29
C GLU A 31 11.23 0.34 3.39
N ALA A 32 10.97 1.52 3.93
CA ALA A 32 9.66 2.17 3.87
C ALA A 32 9.26 2.69 2.47
N VAL A 33 10.15 2.69 1.46
CA VAL A 33 9.87 3.24 0.12
C VAL A 33 9.88 2.21 -1.01
N SER A 34 9.09 2.46 -2.07
CA SER A 34 8.85 1.50 -3.15
C SER A 34 9.71 1.69 -4.42
N ASN A 35 10.83 2.42 -4.34
CA ASN A 35 11.49 3.00 -5.52
C ASN A 35 12.49 2.05 -6.23
N CYS A 36 13.76 2.03 -5.80
CA CYS A 36 14.88 1.50 -6.57
C CYS A 36 14.91 -0.03 -6.77
N HIS A 37 14.15 -0.81 -5.99
CA HIS A 37 14.21 -2.28 -6.03
C HIS A 37 13.18 -2.94 -6.99
N GLY A 38 12.18 -2.19 -7.45
CA GLY A 38 11.14 -2.69 -8.37
C GLY A 38 10.46 -3.99 -7.90
N ALA A 39 10.55 -5.06 -8.70
CA ALA A 39 9.88 -6.34 -8.45
C ALA A 39 10.75 -7.40 -7.73
N ASN A 40 12.07 -7.23 -7.66
CA ASN A 40 12.98 -8.11 -6.90
C ASN A 40 14.24 -7.36 -6.44
N ARG A 41 14.44 -7.22 -5.12
CA ARG A 41 15.64 -6.59 -4.53
C ARG A 41 16.86 -7.51 -4.71
N LEU A 42 18.01 -6.92 -5.06
CA LEU A 42 19.30 -7.62 -5.01
C LEU A 42 19.87 -7.59 -3.59
N GLY A 43 20.62 -8.63 -3.20
CA GLY A 43 21.32 -8.68 -1.91
C GLY A 43 22.25 -7.47 -1.72
N ALA A 44 22.46 -7.06 -0.46
CA ALA A 44 23.22 -5.87 -0.05
C ALA A 44 22.69 -4.49 -0.49
N ASN A 45 21.89 -4.36 -1.56
CA ASN A 45 21.38 -3.06 -2.04
C ASN A 45 20.52 -2.30 -1.01
N SER A 46 20.00 -2.95 0.03
CA SER A 46 19.19 -2.26 1.06
C SER A 46 19.99 -1.32 1.95
N ILE A 47 21.29 -1.58 2.17
CA ILE A 47 22.15 -0.70 2.99
C ILE A 47 22.56 0.53 2.15
N LEU A 48 22.88 0.29 0.87
CA LEU A 48 23.17 1.34 -0.12
C LEU A 48 22.00 2.34 -0.27
N ASP A 49 20.77 1.82 -0.32
CA ASP A 49 19.52 2.58 -0.40
C ASP A 49 19.33 3.52 0.81
N VAL A 50 19.46 2.98 2.03
CA VAL A 50 19.28 3.71 3.30
C VAL A 50 20.36 4.79 3.49
N ASP A 51 21.64 4.40 3.55
CA ASP A 51 22.71 5.29 4.05
C ASP A 51 23.31 6.21 2.98
N LEU A 52 23.46 5.71 1.75
CA LEU A 52 24.24 6.40 0.70
C LEU A 52 23.36 7.04 -0.38
N GLY A 53 22.22 6.42 -0.69
CA GLY A 53 21.26 6.90 -1.68
C GLY A 53 20.34 7.99 -1.11
N PHE A 54 19.21 7.58 -0.52
CA PHE A 54 18.11 8.50 -0.28
C PHE A 54 18.26 9.35 0.97
N GLY A 55 18.84 8.82 2.06
CA GLY A 55 19.07 9.62 3.28
C GLY A 55 19.91 10.87 3.02
N LYS A 56 21.03 10.70 2.31
CA LYS A 56 21.90 11.82 1.88
C LYS A 56 21.22 12.73 0.85
N ALA A 57 20.50 12.18 -0.13
CA ALA A 57 19.80 12.96 -1.14
C ALA A 57 18.72 13.88 -0.52
N ILE A 58 17.95 13.36 0.45
CA ILE A 58 16.96 14.15 1.20
C ILE A 58 17.64 15.28 1.98
N GLY A 59 18.75 15.01 2.67
CA GLY A 59 19.52 16.04 3.38
C GLY A 59 19.99 17.17 2.47
N ILE A 60 20.50 16.85 1.28
CA ILE A 60 20.89 17.84 0.26
C ILE A 60 19.67 18.61 -0.26
N ASN A 61 18.57 17.91 -0.59
CA ASN A 61 17.36 18.53 -1.12
C ASN A 61 16.72 19.50 -0.11
N ILE A 62 16.63 19.10 1.17
CA ILE A 62 16.15 19.97 2.25
C ILE A 62 17.05 21.19 2.40
N GLY A 63 18.38 21.04 2.33
CA GLY A 63 19.33 22.16 2.38
C GLY A 63 19.24 23.14 1.21
N CYS A 64 18.63 22.75 0.09
CA CYS A 64 18.31 23.64 -1.04
C CYS A 64 16.93 24.30 -0.92
N ILE A 65 16.01 23.73 -0.14
CA ILE A 65 14.59 24.17 -0.03
C ILE A 65 14.36 25.05 1.21
N ALA A 66 15.08 24.80 2.30
CA ALA A 66 14.88 25.47 3.58
C ALA A 66 16.21 25.80 4.26
N THR A 67 16.22 26.90 5.03
CA THR A 67 17.37 27.36 5.81
C THR A 67 17.12 27.22 7.31
N PRO A 68 18.15 26.93 8.12
CA PRO A 68 18.01 26.84 9.58
C PRO A 68 17.55 28.19 10.17
N GLY A 69 16.35 28.21 10.74
CA GLY A 69 15.71 29.41 11.30
C GLY A 69 14.50 29.92 10.51
N ASP A 70 14.16 29.31 9.38
CA ASP A 70 12.94 29.64 8.64
C ASP A 70 11.67 29.44 9.49
N LYS A 71 10.68 30.31 9.24
CA LYS A 71 9.40 30.27 9.95
C LYS A 71 8.66 28.98 9.63
N GLN A 72 8.37 28.19 10.67
CA GLN A 72 7.50 27.03 10.57
C GLN A 72 6.07 27.47 10.20
N PRO A 73 5.33 26.67 9.40
CA PRO A 73 3.93 26.95 9.09
C PRO A 73 3.08 26.92 10.35
N GLU A 74 2.10 27.82 10.46
CA GLU A 74 1.16 27.82 11.59
C GLU A 74 0.27 26.57 11.53
N LEU A 75 0.41 25.71 12.54
CA LEU A 75 -0.38 24.49 12.68
C LEU A 75 -1.73 24.81 13.30
N LYS A 76 -2.81 24.27 12.72
CA LYS A 76 -4.14 24.34 13.34
C LYS A 76 -4.13 23.55 14.65
N HIS A 77 -4.77 24.10 15.68
CA HIS A 77 -4.76 23.54 17.04
C HIS A 77 -5.28 22.09 17.12
N ASN A 78 -6.20 21.72 16.21
CA ASN A 78 -6.89 20.42 16.19
C ASN A 78 -6.25 19.36 15.27
N ILE A 79 -5.01 19.56 14.79
CA ILE A 79 -4.35 18.60 13.87
C ILE A 79 -4.10 17.24 14.53
N CYS A 80 -3.79 17.20 15.82
CA CYS A 80 -3.44 15.97 16.52
C CYS A 80 -4.66 15.22 17.09
N ASP A 81 -5.83 15.86 17.13
CA ASP A 81 -7.03 15.35 17.81
C ASP A 81 -7.43 13.97 17.26
N ALA A 82 -7.43 13.79 15.93
CA ALA A 82 -7.75 12.51 15.30
C ALA A 82 -6.79 11.36 15.70
N SER A 83 -5.53 11.67 15.98
CA SER A 83 -4.52 10.69 16.43
C SER A 83 -4.68 10.36 17.92
N ILE A 84 -4.99 11.35 18.74
CA ILE A 84 -5.28 11.19 20.18
C ILE A 84 -6.58 10.39 20.35
N ASP A 85 -7.60 10.73 19.58
CA ASP A 85 -8.85 9.99 19.44
C ASP A 85 -8.62 8.51 19.12
N ASN A 86 -7.74 8.19 18.17
CA ASN A 86 -7.43 6.81 17.82
C ASN A 86 -6.74 6.08 18.99
N LEU A 87 -5.83 6.74 19.71
CA LEU A 87 -5.16 6.17 20.88
C LEU A 87 -6.16 5.87 22.01
N GLU A 88 -7.00 6.83 22.37
CA GLU A 88 -8.00 6.65 23.44
C GLU A 88 -9.11 5.67 23.01
N LYS A 89 -9.54 5.65 21.74
CA LYS A 89 -10.45 4.63 21.19
C LYS A 89 -9.88 3.23 21.34
N VAL A 90 -8.64 3.00 20.90
CA VAL A 90 -7.95 1.70 21.00
C VAL A 90 -7.79 1.29 22.47
N LYS A 91 -7.35 2.21 23.33
CA LYS A 91 -7.20 1.97 24.77
C LYS A 91 -8.52 1.62 25.48
N ALA A 92 -9.63 2.19 25.04
CA ALA A 92 -10.96 1.94 25.60
C ALA A 92 -11.57 0.58 25.19
N LEU A 93 -10.95 -0.15 24.26
CA LEU A 93 -11.46 -1.45 23.80
C LEU A 93 -11.39 -2.52 24.91
N LYS A 94 -12.55 -3.07 25.26
CA LYS A 94 -12.77 -4.08 26.30
C LYS A 94 -13.52 -5.30 25.75
N GLY A 95 -13.20 -5.68 24.52
CA GLY A 95 -13.82 -6.81 23.82
C GLY A 95 -13.36 -8.18 24.33
N SER A 96 -13.53 -9.20 23.49
CA SER A 96 -13.18 -10.58 23.82
C SER A 96 -11.82 -11.05 23.27
N VAL A 97 -11.32 -10.44 22.19
CA VAL A 97 -10.18 -10.94 21.40
C VAL A 97 -8.85 -10.34 21.89
N PHE A 98 -7.83 -11.16 22.14
CA PHE A 98 -6.51 -10.66 22.51
C PHE A 98 -5.68 -10.23 21.27
N PRO A 99 -4.89 -9.14 21.35
CA PRO A 99 -4.05 -8.68 20.24
C PRO A 99 -3.05 -9.74 19.73
N HIS A 100 -2.51 -10.57 20.62
CA HIS A 100 -1.51 -11.59 20.25
C HIS A 100 -2.10 -12.73 19.42
N ASP A 101 -3.34 -13.16 19.71
CA ASP A 101 -4.06 -14.18 18.94
C ASP A 101 -4.36 -13.67 17.53
N LEU A 102 -4.88 -12.44 17.42
CA LEU A 102 -5.16 -11.82 16.13
C LEU A 102 -3.87 -11.67 15.29
N ARG A 103 -2.76 -11.22 15.91
CA ARG A 103 -1.43 -11.13 15.28
C ARG A 103 -0.87 -12.50 14.88
N LEU A 104 -1.15 -13.57 15.62
CA LEU A 104 -0.72 -14.93 15.25
C LEU A 104 -1.51 -15.43 14.04
N ASN A 105 -2.84 -15.33 14.07
CA ASN A 105 -3.72 -15.74 12.98
C ASN A 105 -3.38 -15.01 11.67
N MET A 106 -3.17 -13.68 11.73
CA MET A 106 -2.69 -12.88 10.59
C MET A 106 -1.42 -13.44 9.95
N ARG A 107 -0.40 -13.74 10.77
CA ARG A 107 0.89 -14.26 10.28
C ARG A 107 0.73 -15.63 9.63
N THR A 108 -0.01 -16.54 10.27
CA THR A 108 -0.24 -17.90 9.77
C THR A 108 -0.93 -17.89 8.40
N THR A 109 -2.00 -17.11 8.26
CA THR A 109 -2.73 -17.02 6.98
C THR A 109 -1.92 -16.33 5.89
N MET A 110 -1.21 -15.23 6.19
CA MET A 110 -0.33 -14.60 5.20
C MET A 110 0.79 -15.54 4.76
N GLN A 111 1.37 -16.33 5.67
CA GLN A 111 2.39 -17.32 5.34
C GLN A 111 1.85 -18.46 4.48
N ASN A 112 0.66 -18.98 4.80
CA ASN A 112 0.07 -20.14 4.13
C ASN A 112 -0.58 -19.80 2.78
N LYS A 113 -1.24 -18.65 2.67
CA LYS A 113 -2.05 -18.27 1.49
C LYS A 113 -1.38 -17.23 0.58
N CYS A 114 -0.41 -16.47 1.10
CA CYS A 114 0.30 -15.41 0.36
C CYS A 114 1.81 -15.69 0.24
N GLY A 115 2.16 -16.97 0.08
CA GLY A 115 3.54 -17.44 -0.06
C GLY A 115 4.23 -17.04 -1.37
N VAL A 116 5.24 -17.84 -1.73
CA VAL A 116 6.06 -17.66 -2.95
C VAL A 116 5.24 -17.91 -4.20
N PHE A 117 4.55 -19.06 -4.24
CA PHE A 117 3.56 -19.42 -5.25
C PHE A 117 2.19 -18.91 -4.83
N ARG A 118 1.37 -18.50 -5.80
CA ARG A 118 0.08 -17.83 -5.53
C ARG A 118 -0.94 -18.25 -6.56
N GLU A 119 -2.05 -18.77 -6.06
CA GLU A 119 -3.21 -19.17 -6.85
C GLU A 119 -4.38 -18.24 -6.58
N ALA A 120 -5.20 -18.01 -7.60
CA ALA A 120 -6.39 -17.16 -7.50
C ALA A 120 -7.30 -17.54 -6.32
N LYS A 121 -7.48 -18.85 -6.07
CA LYS A 121 -8.33 -19.39 -4.99
C LYS A 121 -7.77 -19.08 -3.59
N LEU A 122 -6.48 -19.33 -3.36
CA LEU A 122 -5.84 -19.06 -2.07
C LEU A 122 -5.87 -17.57 -1.70
N LEU A 123 -5.77 -16.68 -2.71
CA LEU A 123 -5.88 -15.23 -2.50
C LEU A 123 -7.32 -14.80 -2.14
N ASP A 124 -8.37 -15.42 -2.69
CA ASP A 124 -9.75 -15.17 -2.26
C ASP A 124 -9.97 -15.63 -0.81
N GLU A 125 -9.53 -16.84 -0.48
CA GLU A 125 -9.63 -17.38 0.88
C GLU A 125 -8.79 -16.57 1.90
N ALA A 126 -7.75 -15.85 1.45
CA ALA A 126 -7.00 -14.91 2.28
C ALA A 126 -7.78 -13.59 2.49
N GLN A 127 -8.45 -13.10 1.45
CA GLN A 127 -9.26 -11.89 1.53
C GLN A 127 -10.40 -12.05 2.55
N GLU A 128 -11.12 -13.18 2.55
CA GLU A 128 -12.19 -13.44 3.53
C GLU A 128 -11.69 -13.43 4.98
N GLU A 129 -10.49 -13.94 5.25
CA GLU A 129 -9.91 -13.95 6.60
C GLU A 129 -9.47 -12.55 7.03
N ILE A 130 -8.93 -11.76 6.11
CA ILE A 130 -8.61 -10.35 6.35
C ILE A 130 -9.87 -9.54 6.70
N GLN A 131 -11.00 -9.79 6.04
CA GLN A 131 -12.29 -9.19 6.41
C GLN A 131 -12.70 -9.52 7.85
N LYS A 132 -12.59 -10.80 8.23
CA LYS A 132 -12.91 -11.29 9.58
C LYS A 132 -12.02 -10.62 10.64
N TRP A 133 -10.73 -10.43 10.37
CA TRP A 133 -9.82 -9.72 11.29
C TRP A 133 -10.09 -8.22 11.38
N TYR A 134 -10.43 -7.55 10.27
CA TYR A 134 -10.75 -6.13 10.29
C TYR A 134 -12.02 -5.83 11.11
N ALA A 135 -12.99 -6.76 11.07
CA ALA A 135 -14.13 -6.74 12.00
C ALA A 135 -13.70 -7.03 13.45
N ALA A 136 -12.92 -8.10 13.67
CA ALA A 136 -12.45 -8.51 15.00
C ALA A 136 -11.57 -7.47 15.70
N PHE A 137 -10.87 -6.58 14.96
CA PHE A 137 -10.09 -5.48 15.54
C PHE A 137 -10.95 -4.54 16.41
N LYS A 138 -12.26 -4.41 16.11
CA LYS A 138 -13.20 -3.61 16.92
C LYS A 138 -13.54 -4.25 18.26
N ASP A 139 -13.34 -5.56 18.41
CA ASP A 139 -13.58 -6.34 19.64
C ASP A 139 -12.27 -6.76 20.33
N LEU A 140 -11.19 -5.98 20.14
CA LEU A 140 -9.96 -6.20 20.88
C LEU A 140 -10.12 -5.95 22.37
N LYS A 141 -9.31 -6.65 23.16
CA LYS A 141 -9.27 -6.57 24.62
C LYS A 141 -7.90 -6.07 25.07
N ILE A 142 -7.85 -4.80 25.48
CA ILE A 142 -6.62 -4.24 26.08
C ILE A 142 -6.65 -4.44 27.59
N THR A 143 -5.66 -5.18 28.08
CA THR A 143 -5.55 -5.61 29.47
C THR A 143 -4.82 -4.58 30.34
N ASP A 144 -3.75 -3.96 29.83
CA ASP A 144 -3.06 -2.90 30.57
C ASP A 144 -3.70 -1.52 30.31
N GLN A 145 -4.12 -0.88 31.40
CA GLN A 145 -4.74 0.44 31.39
C GLN A 145 -3.80 1.54 31.94
N LYS A 146 -2.60 1.17 32.39
CA LYS A 146 -1.55 2.11 32.84
C LYS A 146 -1.10 3.01 31.70
N LYS A 147 -0.62 4.20 32.06
CA LYS A 147 -0.03 5.16 31.10
C LYS A 147 1.49 4.98 30.95
N ASN A 148 2.16 4.40 31.94
CA ASN A 148 3.62 4.27 31.96
C ASN A 148 4.04 2.99 31.23
N PHE A 149 4.76 3.14 30.12
CA PHE A 149 5.36 2.04 29.34
C PHE A 149 4.40 0.89 29.02
N ASN A 150 3.20 1.22 28.55
CA ASN A 150 2.15 0.25 28.22
C ASN A 150 2.44 -0.42 26.88
N THR A 151 3.06 -1.62 26.92
CA THR A 151 3.40 -2.39 25.72
C THR A 151 2.17 -2.99 25.03
N ASP A 152 1.12 -3.34 25.78
CA ASP A 152 -0.15 -3.89 25.25
C ASP A 152 -0.83 -2.89 24.29
N LEU A 153 -0.83 -1.60 24.67
CA LEU A 153 -1.30 -0.51 23.81
C LEU A 153 -0.40 -0.28 22.59
N ILE A 154 0.92 -0.35 22.74
CA ILE A 154 1.88 -0.20 21.62
C ILE A 154 1.69 -1.33 20.61
N GLU A 155 1.68 -2.59 21.05
CA GLU A 155 1.47 -3.76 20.19
C GLU A 155 0.09 -3.73 19.52
N SER A 156 -0.94 -3.16 20.16
CA SER A 156 -2.27 -2.97 19.56
C SER A 156 -2.29 -1.89 18.47
N LEU A 157 -1.51 -0.81 18.63
CA LEU A 157 -1.33 0.22 17.60
C LEU A 157 -0.47 -0.29 16.43
N GLU A 158 0.58 -1.07 16.72
CA GLU A 158 1.36 -1.78 15.70
C GLU A 158 0.50 -2.77 14.91
N LEU A 159 -0.39 -3.51 15.59
CA LEU A 159 -1.35 -4.41 14.96
C LEU A 159 -2.31 -3.66 14.02
N GLN A 160 -2.75 -2.45 14.38
CA GLN A 160 -3.53 -1.58 13.48
C GLN A 160 -2.75 -1.24 12.20
N ASN A 161 -1.45 -0.96 12.31
CA ASN A 161 -0.59 -0.67 11.17
C ASN A 161 -0.29 -1.93 10.33
N MET A 162 -0.07 -3.08 10.97
CA MET A 162 0.06 -4.37 10.30
C MET A 162 -1.22 -4.76 9.54
N LEU A 163 -2.40 -4.49 10.11
CA LEU A 163 -3.68 -4.71 9.44
C LEU A 163 -3.83 -3.83 8.20
N ARG A 164 -3.49 -2.54 8.28
CA ARG A 164 -3.48 -1.62 7.12
C ARG A 164 -2.56 -2.13 6.01
N ALA A 165 -1.33 -2.55 6.35
CA ALA A 165 -0.37 -3.08 5.39
C ALA A 165 -0.80 -4.44 4.80
N ALA A 166 -1.37 -5.34 5.61
CA ALA A 166 -1.93 -6.61 5.15
C ALA A 166 -3.13 -6.39 4.22
N VAL A 167 -4.00 -5.43 4.54
CA VAL A 167 -5.10 -4.94 3.68
C VAL A 167 -4.59 -4.25 2.40
N GLN A 168 -3.28 -3.99 2.25
CA GLN A 168 -2.69 -3.41 1.02
C GLN A 168 -1.94 -4.42 0.13
N MET A 169 -1.81 -5.71 0.50
CA MET A 169 -0.97 -6.68 -0.22
C MET A 169 -1.67 -7.72 -1.17
N PRO A 170 -2.52 -8.66 -0.69
CA PRO A 170 -2.77 -10.00 -1.30
C PRO A 170 -3.90 -10.24 -2.38
N LEU A 171 -4.13 -9.36 -3.35
CA LEU A 171 -5.42 -8.63 -3.30
C LEU A 171 -6.03 -8.41 -4.79
N VAL A 172 -7.36 -8.38 -5.08
CA VAL A 172 -8.21 -8.20 -6.33
C VAL A 172 -8.80 -6.79 -6.74
N VAL A 173 -9.02 -6.47 -8.03
CA VAL A 173 -10.16 -5.61 -8.47
C VAL A 173 -10.96 -6.35 -9.53
N ILE A 174 -12.29 -6.39 -9.39
CA ILE A 174 -13.21 -6.87 -10.41
C ILE A 174 -13.90 -5.64 -11.03
N PRO A 175 -13.65 -5.31 -12.32
CA PRO A 175 -14.23 -4.11 -12.96
C PRO A 175 -15.76 -4.17 -13.10
N GLU A 176 -16.33 -5.37 -13.17
CA GLU A 176 -17.76 -5.62 -13.45
C GLU A 176 -18.71 -5.07 -12.35
N LEU A 177 -18.19 -4.68 -11.18
CA LEU A 177 -18.95 -4.02 -10.10
C LEU A 177 -18.85 -2.48 -10.12
N GLN A 178 -18.17 -1.86 -11.09
CA GLN A 178 -18.13 -0.39 -11.21
C GLN A 178 -19.35 0.20 -11.94
N GLU A 179 -19.97 -0.52 -12.87
CA GLU A 179 -21.10 0.01 -13.64
C GLU A 179 -22.39 0.11 -12.79
N ASP A 180 -22.65 -0.85 -11.92
CA ASP A 180 -23.84 -0.85 -11.02
C ASP A 180 -23.83 0.26 -9.96
N LEU A 181 -22.69 0.92 -9.72
CA LEU A 181 -22.56 2.02 -8.75
C LEU A 181 -22.84 3.42 -9.35
N ALA A 182 -22.87 3.56 -10.68
CA ALA A 182 -23.10 4.85 -11.34
C ALA A 182 -24.57 5.31 -11.28
N THR A 183 -25.49 4.43 -10.88
CA THR A 183 -26.95 4.69 -10.83
C THR A 183 -27.49 4.94 -9.42
N ALA A 184 -26.66 4.82 -8.37
CA ALA A 184 -27.07 4.91 -6.96
C ALA A 184 -27.02 6.34 -6.40
N ASP A 185 -27.63 7.31 -7.10
CA ASP A 185 -27.66 8.72 -6.67
C ASP A 185 -28.72 8.96 -5.58
N LYS A 186 -28.38 8.64 -4.32
CA LYS A 186 -29.18 8.95 -3.13
C LYS A 186 -28.34 9.58 -2.03
N LYS A 187 -28.51 10.89 -1.83
CA LYS A 187 -28.14 11.59 -0.60
C LYS A 187 -28.77 10.90 0.61
N LEU A 188 -27.96 10.40 1.53
CA LEU A 188 -28.41 9.95 2.84
C LEU A 188 -28.03 11.00 3.89
N ASP A 189 -29.04 11.53 4.58
CA ASP A 189 -28.84 12.43 5.73
C ASP A 189 -28.53 11.57 6.97
N LEU A 190 -27.49 11.93 7.73
CA LEU A 190 -26.86 11.07 8.75
C LEU A 190 -27.09 11.57 10.19
N THR A 191 -28.12 12.40 10.40
CA THR A 191 -28.34 13.06 11.70
C THR A 191 -29.09 12.24 12.75
N ASN A 192 -29.74 11.11 12.39
CA ASN A 192 -30.40 10.20 13.35
C ASN A 192 -30.48 8.76 12.80
N VAL A 193 -29.53 7.89 13.18
CA VAL A 193 -29.66 6.43 13.02
C VAL A 193 -29.26 5.77 14.34
N ASP A 194 -30.15 4.96 14.90
CA ASP A 194 -29.88 4.12 16.07
C ASP A 194 -29.06 2.89 15.64
N PHE A 195 -27.92 2.66 16.28
CA PHE A 195 -26.92 1.68 15.83
C PHE A 195 -27.09 0.28 16.43
N SER A 196 -28.20 0.03 17.15
CA SER A 196 -28.46 -1.25 17.83
C SER A 196 -28.85 -2.42 16.91
N ASP A 197 -29.37 -2.15 15.70
CA ASP A 197 -29.99 -3.16 14.82
C ASP A 197 -29.31 -3.37 13.44
N VAL A 198 -28.04 -2.97 13.28
CA VAL A 198 -27.31 -3.18 12.01
C VAL A 198 -26.82 -4.63 11.87
N LYS A 199 -27.76 -5.55 11.61
CA LYS A 199 -27.46 -6.79 10.89
C LYS A 199 -27.06 -6.44 9.46
N GLU A 200 -25.99 -7.08 8.98
CA GLU A 200 -25.48 -6.98 7.61
C GLU A 200 -25.14 -5.54 7.15
N ILE A 201 -23.98 -5.05 7.59
CA ILE A 201 -23.22 -4.09 6.77
C ILE A 201 -22.75 -4.88 5.53
N PRO A 202 -23.16 -4.54 4.30
CA PRO A 202 -22.60 -5.17 3.11
C PRO A 202 -21.11 -4.83 3.02
N LEU A 203 -20.28 -5.87 3.07
CA LEU A 203 -18.80 -5.77 3.15
C LEU A 203 -18.02 -6.02 1.82
N PRO A 204 -18.55 -5.78 0.60
CA PRO A 204 -17.96 -6.31 -0.64
C PRO A 204 -16.83 -5.45 -1.25
N PHE A 205 -16.12 -4.59 -0.48
CA PHE A 205 -15.23 -3.57 -1.06
C PHE A 205 -13.80 -3.51 -0.48
N LEU A 206 -13.23 -4.67 -0.14
CA LEU A 206 -11.80 -4.79 0.09
C LEU A 206 -11.11 -5.07 -1.24
N TYR A 207 -10.77 -3.96 -1.92
CA TYR A 207 -10.09 -3.89 -3.21
C TYR A 207 -8.58 -3.84 -3.09
N SER A 208 -7.97 -4.41 -4.11
CA SER A 208 -7.14 -5.52 -3.72
C SER A 208 -6.02 -5.63 -4.83
N CYS A 209 -4.69 -5.71 -4.52
CA CYS A 209 -3.49 -5.58 -5.41
C CYS A 209 -2.85 -6.83 -6.09
N ALA A 210 -2.42 -7.88 -5.37
CA ALA A 210 -1.68 -9.04 -5.95
C ALA A 210 -2.49 -9.99 -6.87
N ARG A 211 -3.76 -10.29 -6.60
CA ARG A 211 -4.67 -10.97 -7.55
C ARG A 211 -5.12 -10.05 -8.70
N ASN A 212 -5.09 -8.75 -8.50
CA ASN A 212 -5.30 -7.76 -9.56
C ASN A 212 -4.26 -7.89 -10.66
N ARG A 213 -2.99 -8.03 -10.25
CA ARG A 213 -1.86 -8.26 -11.15
C ARG A 213 -1.97 -9.67 -11.75
N THR A 214 -2.38 -9.75 -13.01
CA THR A 214 -2.47 -10.99 -13.79
C THR A 214 -1.21 -11.20 -14.62
N GLU A 215 -0.05 -11.21 -13.96
CA GLU A 215 1.25 -11.56 -14.52
C GLU A 215 2.17 -12.18 -13.45
N SER A 216 3.29 -12.74 -13.87
CA SER A 216 4.42 -13.09 -13.01
C SER A 216 5.61 -12.17 -13.28
N ARG A 217 6.10 -11.49 -12.24
CA ARG A 217 7.24 -10.57 -12.30
C ARG A 217 8.01 -10.53 -10.97
N GLY A 218 9.27 -10.96 -11.01
CA GLY A 218 10.17 -10.90 -9.84
C GLY A 218 9.67 -11.79 -8.70
N ALA A 219 9.54 -11.22 -7.51
CA ALA A 219 9.02 -11.92 -6.32
C ALA A 219 7.48 -12.08 -6.31
N HIS A 220 6.77 -11.58 -7.32
CA HIS A 220 5.37 -11.89 -7.54
C HIS A 220 5.26 -12.96 -8.63
N PHE A 221 4.89 -14.17 -8.22
CA PHE A 221 4.63 -15.29 -9.13
C PHE A 221 3.18 -15.76 -8.99
N ARG A 222 2.60 -16.20 -10.10
CA ARG A 222 1.23 -16.69 -10.23
C ARG A 222 1.19 -17.87 -11.19
N ASP A 223 0.75 -19.01 -10.71
CA ASP A 223 0.68 -20.24 -11.50
C ASP A 223 -0.35 -20.15 -12.64
N ASP A 224 -1.41 -19.36 -12.46
CA ASP A 224 -2.42 -19.06 -13.48
C ASP A 224 -1.99 -17.98 -14.49
N PHE A 225 -1.00 -17.15 -14.14
CA PHE A 225 -0.40 -16.15 -15.04
C PHE A 225 1.14 -16.21 -14.97
N PRO A 226 1.78 -17.29 -15.47
CA PRO A 226 3.21 -17.55 -15.27
C PRO A 226 4.13 -16.67 -16.12
N LYS A 227 3.57 -15.83 -17.01
CA LYS A 227 4.33 -14.96 -17.93
C LYS A 227 4.36 -13.52 -17.43
N ARG A 228 5.42 -12.80 -17.81
CA ARG A 228 5.57 -11.35 -17.61
C ARG A 228 4.87 -10.61 -18.75
N GLU A 229 4.04 -9.61 -18.43
CA GLU A 229 3.28 -8.86 -19.43
C GLU A 229 3.77 -7.42 -19.51
N ASP A 230 4.65 -7.17 -20.48
CA ASP A 230 5.13 -5.83 -20.83
C ASP A 230 4.28 -5.21 -21.97
N GLU A 231 4.52 -3.94 -22.25
CA GLU A 231 3.89 -3.17 -23.33
C GLU A 231 4.24 -3.70 -24.73
N MET A 232 5.36 -4.37 -24.88
CA MET A 232 5.83 -4.99 -26.12
C MET A 232 6.37 -6.41 -25.82
N ASP A 233 6.43 -7.25 -26.83
CA ASP A 233 7.02 -8.58 -26.74
C ASP A 233 8.54 -8.48 -26.90
N TYR A 234 9.23 -8.21 -25.80
CA TYR A 234 10.69 -8.14 -25.71
C TYR A 234 11.41 -9.49 -25.89
N SER A 235 10.68 -10.60 -26.15
CA SER A 235 11.32 -11.85 -26.61
C SER A 235 11.62 -11.86 -28.12
N LYS A 236 11.15 -10.84 -28.85
CA LYS A 236 11.27 -10.67 -30.30
C LYS A 236 11.88 -9.31 -30.64
N PRO A 237 12.35 -9.09 -31.89
CA PRO A 237 12.71 -7.76 -32.36
C PRO A 237 11.56 -6.77 -32.15
N THR A 238 11.87 -5.60 -31.59
CA THR A 238 10.88 -4.54 -31.29
C THR A 238 10.53 -3.69 -32.52
N GLU A 239 11.31 -3.78 -33.60
CA GLU A 239 11.02 -3.11 -34.87
C GLU A 239 9.67 -3.56 -35.43
N GLY A 240 8.76 -2.60 -35.64
CA GLY A 240 7.39 -2.84 -36.11
C GLY A 240 6.38 -3.27 -35.04
N GLN A 241 6.79 -3.45 -33.78
CA GLN A 241 5.82 -3.66 -32.70
C GLN A 241 5.13 -2.35 -32.31
N THR A 242 3.83 -2.42 -32.00
CA THR A 242 3.08 -1.31 -31.40
C THR A 242 2.96 -1.54 -29.91
N ALA A 243 3.37 -0.57 -29.09
CA ALA A 243 3.23 -0.66 -27.64
C ALA A 243 1.75 -0.74 -27.23
N LYS A 244 1.42 -1.72 -26.39
CA LYS A 244 0.10 -1.84 -25.75
C LYS A 244 -0.15 -0.59 -24.88
N PRO A 245 -1.39 -0.07 -24.81
CA PRO A 245 -1.73 1.01 -23.89
C PRO A 245 -1.66 0.54 -22.42
N ILE A 246 -1.52 1.47 -21.47
CA ILE A 246 -1.18 1.19 -20.06
C ILE A 246 -2.19 0.29 -19.33
N GLU A 247 -3.44 0.25 -19.79
CA GLU A 247 -4.49 -0.63 -19.28
C GLU A 247 -4.18 -2.11 -19.62
N LYS A 248 -3.57 -2.37 -20.78
CA LYS A 248 -3.37 -3.70 -21.38
C LYS A 248 -2.00 -4.34 -21.12
N HIS A 249 -1.14 -3.73 -20.30
CA HIS A 249 0.11 -4.35 -19.83
C HIS A 249 0.31 -4.17 -18.32
N TRP A 250 1.26 -4.89 -17.75
CA TRP A 250 1.53 -4.91 -16.31
C TRP A 250 2.87 -4.27 -15.89
N ARG A 251 3.69 -3.81 -16.85
CA ARG A 251 4.85 -2.92 -16.60
C ARG A 251 4.45 -1.51 -16.11
N LYS A 252 3.83 -1.47 -14.93
CA LYS A 252 3.30 -0.29 -14.23
C LYS A 252 3.33 -0.53 -12.71
N HIS A 253 3.55 0.53 -11.93
CA HIS A 253 3.45 0.49 -10.48
C HIS A 253 1.99 0.41 -10.04
N SER A 254 1.68 -0.46 -9.07
CA SER A 254 0.38 -0.50 -8.39
C SER A 254 0.41 0.50 -7.22
N ILE A 255 -0.54 1.44 -7.19
CA ILE A 255 -0.74 2.38 -6.09
C ILE A 255 -2.03 1.98 -5.37
N SER A 256 -1.98 1.79 -4.05
CA SER A 256 -3.17 1.49 -3.24
C SER A 256 -3.43 2.61 -2.22
N ASN A 257 -4.63 3.18 -2.27
CA ASN A 257 -5.10 4.16 -1.29
C ASN A 257 -6.18 3.49 -0.42
N LEU A 258 -6.03 3.55 0.90
CA LEU A 258 -7.00 3.03 1.86
C LEU A 258 -7.77 4.20 2.49
N ASP A 259 -9.09 4.22 2.33
CA ASP A 259 -9.97 5.06 3.14
C ASP A 259 -10.11 4.45 4.54
N LEU A 260 -9.70 5.22 5.55
CA LEU A 260 -9.71 4.80 6.96
C LEU A 260 -11.11 4.81 7.60
N ALA A 261 -12.09 5.53 7.02
CA ALA A 261 -13.45 5.61 7.54
C ALA A 261 -14.31 4.44 7.07
N THR A 262 -14.21 4.09 5.78
CA THR A 262 -15.00 3.01 5.16
C THR A 262 -14.26 1.67 5.08
N GLY A 263 -12.93 1.67 5.24
CA GLY A 263 -12.09 0.51 4.92
C GLY A 263 -11.93 0.26 3.42
N LYS A 264 -12.51 1.10 2.56
CA LYS A 264 -12.47 0.96 1.11
C LYS A 264 -11.06 1.24 0.61
N VAL A 265 -10.47 0.26 -0.05
CA VAL A 265 -9.24 0.45 -0.82
C VAL A 265 -9.61 0.88 -2.24
N THR A 266 -8.77 1.70 -2.86
CA THR A 266 -8.83 2.00 -4.30
C THR A 266 -7.44 1.80 -4.90
N ILE A 267 -7.39 1.31 -6.14
CA ILE A 267 -6.14 1.04 -6.83
C ILE A 267 -6.06 1.88 -8.09
N SER A 268 -4.93 2.55 -8.26
CA SER A 268 -4.54 3.23 -9.48
C SER A 268 -3.18 2.69 -9.95
N TYR A 269 -2.83 3.03 -11.18
CA TYR A 269 -1.56 2.60 -11.79
C TYR A 269 -0.75 3.80 -12.22
N ARG A 270 0.57 3.70 -12.07
CA ARG A 270 1.55 4.69 -12.50
C ARG A 270 2.53 4.06 -13.50
N PRO A 271 2.91 4.74 -14.58
CA PRO A 271 3.95 4.24 -15.48
C PRO A 271 5.30 4.11 -14.75
N VAL A 272 6.14 3.17 -15.22
CA VAL A 272 7.54 3.09 -14.78
C VAL A 272 8.32 4.26 -15.38
N ILE A 273 9.25 4.84 -14.63
CA ILE A 273 10.14 5.89 -15.14
C ILE A 273 11.41 5.22 -15.66
N ASP A 274 11.53 5.11 -16.98
CA ASP A 274 12.70 4.52 -17.64
C ASP A 274 13.80 5.53 -17.96
N LYS A 275 13.48 6.83 -17.94
CA LYS A 275 14.43 7.90 -18.23
C LYS A 275 15.45 8.04 -17.09
N THR A 276 16.72 7.99 -17.44
CA THR A 276 17.86 8.29 -16.58
C THR A 276 17.95 9.79 -16.22
N LEU A 277 18.83 10.13 -15.27
CA LEU A 277 19.03 11.53 -14.85
C LEU A 277 19.80 12.35 -15.90
N ASP A 278 20.69 11.67 -16.64
CA ASP A 278 21.59 12.21 -17.65
C ASP A 278 21.73 11.23 -18.83
N ASP A 279 22.43 11.67 -19.88
CA ASP A 279 22.75 10.85 -21.06
C ASP A 279 24.05 10.04 -20.88
N GLU A 280 24.71 10.08 -19.70
CA GLU A 280 25.93 9.28 -19.43
C GLU A 280 25.59 7.79 -19.30
N VAL A 281 24.41 7.49 -18.74
CA VAL A 281 23.85 6.13 -18.68
C VAL A 281 22.64 6.03 -19.58
N GLN A 282 22.70 5.19 -20.60
CA GLN A 282 21.55 4.90 -21.46
C GLN A 282 20.51 4.03 -20.73
N THR A 283 19.23 4.32 -20.94
CA THR A 283 18.12 3.47 -20.51
C THR A 283 18.28 2.04 -21.03
N ILE A 284 18.32 1.07 -20.13
CA ILE A 284 18.37 -0.36 -20.47
C ILE A 284 16.94 -0.82 -20.81
N PRO A 285 16.64 -1.24 -22.05
CA PRO A 285 15.31 -1.72 -22.40
C PRO A 285 14.99 -3.04 -21.69
N PRO A 286 13.71 -3.36 -21.44
CA PRO A 286 13.32 -4.65 -20.89
C PRO A 286 13.80 -5.81 -21.79
N VAL A 287 14.33 -6.86 -21.18
CA VAL A 287 14.76 -8.09 -21.85
C VAL A 287 14.23 -9.33 -21.13
N PRO A 288 14.23 -10.53 -21.73
CA PRO A 288 14.02 -11.79 -21.02
C PRO A 288 15.05 -11.92 -19.89
N ARG A 289 14.59 -12.21 -18.67
CA ARG A 289 15.42 -12.25 -17.46
C ARG A 289 15.74 -13.71 -17.10
N VAL A 290 16.95 -14.16 -17.46
CA VAL A 290 17.52 -15.47 -17.13
C VAL A 290 18.86 -15.21 -16.42
N TYR A 291 19.23 -16.10 -15.48
CA TYR A 291 20.50 -16.09 -14.74
C TYR A 291 21.23 -17.40 -14.93
#